data_AF-A0A942SL86-F1
#
_entry.id   AF-A0A942SL86-F1
#
_cell.length_a   1.000
_cell.length_b   1.000
_cell.length_c   1.000
_cell.angle_alpha   90.00
_cell.angle_beta   90.00
_cell.angle_gamma   90.00
#
_symmetry.space_group_name_H-M   'P 1'
#
loop_
_entity.id
_entity.type
_entity.pdbx_description
1 polymer ?
#
loop_
_entity_poly.entity_id
_entity_poly.type
_entity_poly.pdbx_seq_one_letter_code
_entity_poly.pdbx_strand_id
1 'polypeptide(L)' 'MANKTLGTRQKMVFRLPQSQAPRNPLVALAKQRKAGPHEKTKGAQRRQANVLLAKLLGEVAEEK' A
#
# COMPACT_ATOMS: atom_id res chain seq x y z
N MET A 1 53.98 -24.62 3.90
CA MET A 1 52.64 -24.66 4.51
C MET A 1 51.87 -23.44 4.03
N ALA A 2 50.75 -23.62 3.33
CA ALA A 2 49.97 -22.52 2.78
C ALA A 2 49.40 -21.61 3.89
N ASN A 3 49.38 -20.31 3.61
CA ASN A 3 49.01 -19.22 4.53
C ASN A 3 47.64 -19.46 5.20
N LYS A 4 47.66 -19.95 6.45
CA LYS A 4 46.48 -20.13 7.34
C LYS A 4 46.05 -18.79 7.98
N THR A 5 46.03 -17.71 7.21
CA THR A 5 45.65 -16.39 7.74
C THR A 5 44.13 -16.30 7.88
N LEU A 6 43.65 -15.56 8.89
CA LEU A 6 42.21 -15.41 9.17
C LEU A 6 41.44 -14.74 8.02
N GLY A 7 42.11 -14.00 7.13
CA GLY A 7 41.50 -13.25 6.04
C GLY A 7 40.93 -14.09 4.90
N THR A 8 41.39 -15.33 4.71
CA THR A 8 40.86 -16.24 3.68
C THR A 8 39.73 -17.15 4.21
N ARG A 9 39.35 -17.02 5.48
CA ARG A 9 38.26 -17.80 6.08
C ARG A 9 36.92 -17.25 5.63
N GLN A 10 36.38 -17.83 4.57
CA GLN A 10 35.00 -17.57 4.17
C GLN A 10 34.05 -18.12 5.24
N LYS A 11 33.26 -17.24 5.86
CA LYS A 11 32.15 -17.68 6.71
C LYS A 11 31.10 -18.35 5.82
N MET A 12 30.65 -19.53 6.22
CA MET A 12 29.51 -20.15 5.55
C MET A 12 28.26 -19.29 5.78
N VAL A 13 27.70 -18.75 4.71
CA VAL A 13 26.46 -17.96 4.72
C VAL A 13 25.40 -18.75 3.98
N PHE A 14 24.39 -19.21 4.70
CA PHE A 14 23.24 -19.90 4.13
C PHE A 14 22.11 -18.89 3.89
N ARG A 15 21.57 -18.87 2.68
CA ARG A 15 20.38 -18.08 2.38
C ARG A 15 19.17 -18.92 2.74
N LEU A 16 18.44 -18.52 3.78
CA LEU A 16 17.14 -19.10 4.05
C LEU A 16 16.12 -18.58 3.03
N PRO A 17 15.14 -19.40 2.63
CA PRO A 17 14.00 -18.91 1.86
C PRO A 17 13.29 -17.81 2.65
N GLN A 18 12.81 -16.79 1.94
CA GLN A 18 12.11 -15.67 2.58
C GLN A 18 10.85 -16.21 3.28
N SER A 19 10.79 -16.04 4.61
CA SER A 19 9.57 -16.31 5.35
C SER A 19 8.44 -15.44 4.80
N GLN A 20 7.29 -16.04 4.54
CA GLN A 20 6.09 -15.31 4.10
C GLN A 20 5.52 -14.40 5.20
N ALA A 21 5.90 -14.62 6.45
CA ALA A 21 5.45 -13.81 7.57
C ALA A 21 6.24 -12.49 7.67
N PRO A 22 5.56 -11.37 7.99
CA PRO A 22 6.24 -10.10 8.19
C PRO A 22 7.23 -10.21 9.35
N ARG A 23 8.44 -9.70 9.16
CA ARG A 23 9.49 -9.69 10.20
C ARG A 23 9.08 -8.92 11.46
N ASN A 24 8.13 -7.99 11.32
CA ASN A 24 7.59 -7.20 12.43
C ASN A 24 6.15 -7.65 12.72
N PRO A 25 5.87 -8.19 13.92
CA PRO A 25 4.55 -8.70 14.29
C PRO A 25 3.47 -7.60 14.33
N LEU A 26 3.87 -6.34 14.54
CA LEU A 26 2.95 -5.21 14.61
C LEU A 26 2.44 -4.74 13.24
N VAL A 27 3.04 -5.20 12.14
CA VAL A 27 2.65 -4.77 10.78
C VAL A 27 1.23 -5.21 10.44
N ALA A 28 0.83 -6.41 10.86
CA ALA A 28 -0.53 -6.91 10.64
C ALA A 28 -1.56 -6.01 11.35
N LEU A 29 -1.29 -5.66 12.61
CA LEU A 29 -2.13 -4.78 13.42
C LEU A 29 -2.15 -3.35 12.87
N ALA A 30 -1.00 -2.81 12.45
CA ALA A 30 -0.92 -1.47 11.86
C ALA A 30 -1.69 -1.38 10.53
N LYS A 31 -1.64 -2.44 9.70
CA LYS A 31 -2.41 -2.53 8.46
C LYS A 31 -3.91 -2.56 8.72
N GLN A 32 -4.35 -3.22 9.79
CA GLN A 32 -5.75 -3.23 10.24
C GLN A 32 -6.19 -1.90 10.88
N ARG A 33 -5.28 -1.23 11.60
CA ARG A 33 -5.49 0.10 12.19
C ARG A 33 -5.47 1.23 11.17
N LYS A 34 -4.95 1.00 9.95
CA LYS A 34 -5.05 1.96 8.85
C LYS A 34 -6.55 2.22 8.65
N ALA A 35 -6.98 3.44 8.96
CA ALA A 35 -8.36 3.84 9.19
C ALA A 35 -9.26 3.61 7.96
N GLY A 36 -9.66 2.37 7.71
CA GLY A 36 -10.50 1.97 6.59
C GLY A 36 -10.05 2.52 5.23
N PRO A 37 -10.90 2.43 4.20
CA PRO A 37 -10.79 3.30 3.04
C PRO A 37 -10.95 4.76 3.52
N HIS A 38 -10.06 5.67 3.11
CA HIS A 38 -10.25 7.09 3.38
C HIS A 38 -11.58 7.55 2.76
N GLU A 39 -12.53 7.95 3.60
CA GLU A 39 -13.75 8.57 3.12
C GLU A 39 -13.42 9.86 2.36
N LYS A 40 -14.28 10.18 1.38
CA LYS A 40 -14.16 11.45 0.67
C LYS A 40 -14.35 12.59 1.66
N THR A 41 -13.44 13.56 1.63
CA THR A 41 -13.59 14.80 2.39
C THR A 41 -14.92 15.48 2.04
N LYS A 42 -15.45 16.32 2.94
CA LYS A 42 -16.68 17.09 2.69
C LYS A 42 -16.61 17.93 1.39
N GLY A 43 -15.41 18.38 1.00
CA GLY A 43 -15.19 19.07 -0.28
C GLY A 43 -15.32 18.14 -1.49
N ALA A 44 -14.74 16.93 -1.41
CA ALA A 44 -14.84 15.92 -2.45
C ALA A 44 -16.29 15.42 -2.63
N GLN A 45 -17.04 15.25 -1.54
CA GLN A 45 -18.47 14.90 -1.59
C GLN A 45 -19.29 15.98 -2.32
N ARG A 46 -19.07 17.26 -1.98
CA ARG A 46 -19.73 18.41 -2.66
C ARG A 46 -19.42 18.44 -4.16
N ARG A 47 -18.16 18.28 -4.54
CA ARG A 47 -17.75 18.26 -5.95
C ARG A 47 -18.46 17.13 -6.71
N GLN A 48 -18.59 15.95 -6.11
CA GLN A 48 -19.30 14.83 -6.74
C GLN A 48 -20.79 15.11 -6.92
N ALA A 49 -21.46 15.68 -5.92
CA ALA A 49 -22.86 16.08 -6.05
C ALA A 49 -23.06 17.10 -7.19
N ASN A 50 -22.18 18.10 -7.30
CA ASN A 50 -22.25 19.09 -8.37
C ASN A 50 -22.05 18.49 -9.76
N VAL A 51 -21.10 17.56 -9.91
CA VAL A 51 -20.88 16.86 -11.18
C VAL A 51 -22.08 15.99 -11.55
N LEU A 52 -22.68 15.30 -10.58
CA LEU A 52 -23.89 14.51 -10.82
C LEU A 52 -25.07 15.39 -11.24
N LEU A 53 -25.29 16.53 -10.57
CA LEU A 53 -26.31 17.50 -10.95
C LEU A 53 -26.08 18.05 -12.37
N ALA A 54 -24.85 18.42 -12.71
CA ALA A 54 -24.52 18.93 -14.04
C ALA A 54 -24.79 17.90 -15.14
N LYS A 55 -24.49 16.61 -14.89
CA LYS A 55 -24.81 15.52 -15.82
C LYS A 55 -26.30 15.35 -15.99
N LEU A 56 -27.05 15.27 -14.90
CA LEU A 56 -28.51 15.13 -14.94
C LEU A 56 -29.18 16.30 -15.67
N LEU A 57 -28.71 17.53 -15.44
CA LEU A 57 -29.22 18.71 -16.13
C LEU A 57 -28.87 18.73 -17.62
N GLY A 58 -27.69 18.21 -18.00
CA GLY A 58 -27.31 18.03 -19.39
C GLY A 58 -28.13 16.95 -20.09
N GLU A 59 -28.36 15.81 -19.44
CA GLU A 59 -29.19 14.71 -19.96
C GLU A 59 -30.65 15.14 -20.16
N VAL A 60 -31.23 15.88 -19.20
CA VAL A 60 -32.60 16.43 -19.32
C VAL A 60 -32.73 17.48 -20.44
N ALA A 61 -31.64 18.12 -20.85
CA ALA A 61 -31.62 19.06 -21.97
C ALA A 61 -31.55 18.37 -23.33
N GLU A 62 -30.97 17.17 -23.42
CA GLU A 62 -30.88 16.37 -24.64
C GLU A 62 -32.17 15.56 -24.92
N GLU A 63 -32.98 15.27 -23.89
CA GLU A 63 -34.25 14.53 -24.03
C GLU A 63 -35.46 15.40 -24.41
N LYS A 64 -35.31 16.73 -24.53
CA LYS A 64 -36.39 17.67 -24.93
C LYS A 64 -36.21 18.16 -26.36
#